data_AF-A0A8S3W7M7-F1
#
_entry.id   AF-A0A8S3W7M7-F1
#
_cell.length_a   1.000
_cell.length_b   1.000
_cell.length_c   1.000
_cell.angle_alpha   90.00
_cell.angle_beta   90.00
_cell.angle_gamma   90.00
#
_symmetry.space_group_name_H-M   'P 1'
#
loop_
_entity.id
_entity.type
_entity.pdbx_description
1 polymer ?
#
loop_
_entity_poly.entity_id
_entity_poly.type
_entity_poly.pdbx_seq_one_letter_code
_entity_poly.pdbx_strand_id
1 'polypeptide(L)'
;MLVTYLEASRDLCETDSILFGAAVAVCRIIGAKLPMAGRATTQSNAIPAWRKRIEDRIAKAGALIGRLTSFRSGNNRPRIMRTVRMAFAGTNISLSQPNITQKLTERIDDLKQNIAAWGKRIRRFSEGSRRFNQNRLFQSDQKRLYKLLERPKVCVAGQGPDQADIIAFWRGLWSEPVNHRLEPSLSVTEQNLADRVRYILRSNIFGDAELERLRREAVPSSDGNATAGNAAPLIAQQTANVDAAVNIPFVVDSDDDGIVPHELEKMRSILEESMLETRSMPLENRPRLPPHTP
;
A
#
# COMPACT_ATOMS: atom_id res chain seq x y z
N MET A 1 -31.09 -34.93 -12.20
CA MET A 1 -29.98 -35.58 -12.93
C MET A 1 -28.70 -35.64 -12.12
N LEU A 2 -28.12 -34.53 -11.65
CA LEU A 2 -26.86 -34.61 -10.88
C LEU A 2 -26.98 -35.48 -9.61
N VAL A 3 -28.11 -35.36 -8.90
CA VAL A 3 -28.42 -36.14 -7.68
C VAL A 3 -28.33 -37.66 -7.93
N THR A 4 -28.84 -38.16 -9.06
CA THR A 4 -28.80 -39.60 -9.37
C THR A 4 -27.38 -40.09 -9.67
N TYR A 5 -26.51 -39.26 -10.24
CA TYR A 5 -25.09 -39.60 -10.42
C TYR A 5 -24.31 -39.56 -9.11
N LEU A 6 -24.66 -38.66 -8.19
CA LEU A 6 -24.05 -38.60 -6.86
C LEU A 6 -24.45 -39.79 -5.99
N GLU A 7 -25.71 -40.22 -6.04
CA GLU A 7 -26.20 -41.43 -5.35
C GLU A 7 -25.57 -42.71 -5.87
N ALA A 8 -25.19 -42.75 -7.16
CA ALA A 8 -24.49 -43.88 -7.77
C ALA A 8 -22.97 -43.88 -7.53
N SER A 9 -22.41 -42.81 -6.95
CA SER A 9 -20.97 -42.70 -6.72
C SER A 9 -20.51 -43.61 -5.58
N ARG A 10 -19.41 -44.33 -5.80
CA ARG A 10 -18.91 -45.34 -4.83
C ARG A 10 -17.80 -44.80 -3.94
N ASP A 11 -16.97 -43.92 -4.51
CA ASP A 11 -15.77 -43.37 -3.85
C ASP A 11 -15.69 -41.84 -3.95
N LEU A 12 -15.00 -41.22 -3.00
CA LEU A 12 -14.83 -39.77 -2.92
C LEU A 12 -14.22 -39.15 -4.19
N CYS A 13 -13.29 -39.85 -4.84
CA CYS A 13 -12.69 -39.42 -6.10
C CYS A 13 -13.71 -39.36 -7.24
N GLU A 14 -14.69 -40.26 -7.22
CA GLU A 14 -15.77 -40.31 -8.20
C GLU A 14 -16.74 -39.14 -7.97
N THR A 15 -17.10 -38.90 -6.71
CA THR A 15 -17.92 -37.75 -6.30
C THR A 15 -17.25 -36.42 -6.69
N ASP A 16 -15.95 -36.26 -6.44
CA ASP A 16 -15.18 -35.07 -6.83
C ASP A 16 -15.19 -34.86 -8.36
N SER A 17 -14.99 -35.93 -9.13
CA SER A 17 -15.00 -35.85 -10.60
C SER A 17 -16.39 -35.52 -11.15
N ILE A 18 -17.46 -36.03 -10.53
CA ILE A 18 -18.85 -35.71 -10.88
C ILE A 18 -19.15 -34.23 -10.60
N LEU A 19 -18.80 -33.74 -9.41
CA LEU A 19 -19.02 -32.34 -9.02
C LEU A 19 -18.21 -31.38 -9.90
N PHE A 20 -16.96 -31.71 -10.18
CA PHE A 20 -16.10 -30.91 -11.05
C PHE A 20 -16.59 -30.92 -12.50
N GLY A 21 -16.97 -32.08 -13.05
CA GLY A 21 -17.60 -32.18 -14.37
C GLY A 21 -18.86 -31.34 -14.46
N ALA A 22 -19.73 -31.39 -13.45
CA ALA A 22 -20.92 -30.56 -13.38
C ALA A 22 -20.61 -29.06 -13.40
N ALA A 23 -19.63 -28.62 -12.63
CA ALA A 23 -19.21 -27.22 -12.64
C ALA A 23 -18.63 -26.78 -14.00
N VAL A 24 -17.86 -27.64 -14.67
CA VAL A 24 -17.34 -27.39 -16.02
C VAL A 24 -18.48 -27.32 -17.05
N ALA A 25 -19.45 -28.23 -16.98
CA ALA A 25 -20.62 -28.23 -17.85
C ALA A 25 -21.43 -26.93 -17.70
N VAL A 26 -21.69 -26.50 -16.47
CA VAL A 26 -22.35 -25.22 -16.18
C VAL A 26 -21.56 -24.04 -16.74
N CYS A 27 -20.24 -24.02 -16.56
CA CYS A 27 -19.39 -22.98 -17.14
C CYS A 27 -19.43 -22.96 -18.67
N ARG A 28 -19.48 -24.14 -19.31
CA ARG A 28 -19.61 -24.27 -20.78
C ARG A 28 -20.97 -23.76 -21.27
N ILE A 29 -22.05 -24.08 -20.56
CA ILE A 29 -23.42 -23.64 -20.89
C ILE A 29 -23.56 -22.12 -20.75
N ILE A 30 -22.96 -21.52 -19.72
CA ILE A 30 -22.96 -20.06 -19.47
C ILE A 30 -21.96 -19.33 -20.41
N GLY A 31 -21.11 -20.07 -21.13
CA GLY A 31 -20.07 -19.49 -22.01
C GLY A 31 -18.89 -18.87 -21.25
N ALA A 32 -18.69 -19.26 -19.98
CA ALA A 32 -17.58 -18.79 -19.16
C ALA A 32 -16.24 -19.38 -19.65
N LYS A 33 -15.24 -18.52 -19.83
CA LYS A 33 -13.89 -18.95 -20.24
C LYS A 33 -13.20 -19.65 -19.08
N LEU A 34 -12.94 -20.95 -19.23
CA LEU A 34 -12.17 -21.77 -18.28
C LEU A 34 -10.66 -21.64 -18.61
N PRO A 35 -9.86 -20.91 -17.80
CA PRO A 35 -8.42 -20.86 -18.01
C PRO A 35 -7.80 -22.23 -17.70
N MET A 36 -7.08 -22.80 -18.67
CA MET A 36 -6.29 -24.01 -18.49
C MET A 36 -5.29 -23.84 -17.34
N ALA A 37 -5.14 -24.87 -16.51
CA ALA A 37 -4.13 -24.93 -15.46
C ALA A 37 -2.74 -24.76 -16.08
N GLY A 38 -2.16 -23.57 -15.92
CA GLY A 38 -0.88 -23.21 -16.53
C GLY A 38 -0.79 -21.74 -16.98
N ARG A 39 -1.94 -21.10 -17.28
CA ARG A 39 -2.01 -19.65 -17.53
C ARG A 39 -2.47 -18.91 -16.28
N ALA A 40 -1.66 -18.96 -15.22
CA ALA A 40 -1.74 -17.90 -14.24
C ALA A 40 -1.28 -16.62 -14.95
N THR A 41 -2.20 -15.71 -15.26
CA THR A 41 -1.84 -14.32 -15.56
C THR A 41 -1.21 -13.78 -14.28
N THR A 42 0.09 -13.95 -14.14
CA THR A 42 0.86 -13.26 -13.11
C THR A 42 0.55 -11.79 -13.31
N GLN A 43 -0.12 -11.20 -12.32
CA GLN A 43 -0.26 -9.75 -12.26
C GLN A 43 1.16 -9.22 -12.21
N SER A 44 1.66 -8.79 -13.38
CA SER A 44 2.97 -8.19 -13.49
C SER A 44 3.03 -7.07 -12.46
N ASN A 45 4.10 -7.03 -11.68
CA ASN A 45 4.44 -5.89 -10.82
C ASN A 45 4.83 -4.69 -11.71
N ALA A 46 3.90 -4.30 -12.58
CA ALA A 46 4.12 -3.30 -13.59
C ALA A 46 4.35 -1.98 -12.87
N ILE A 47 5.46 -1.34 -13.22
CA ILE A 47 5.80 -0.03 -12.70
C ILE A 47 4.61 0.90 -13.00
N PRO A 48 4.03 1.56 -11.99
CA PRO A 48 2.91 2.45 -12.20
C PRO A 48 3.23 3.52 -13.25
N ALA A 49 2.28 3.83 -14.12
CA ALA A 49 2.49 4.79 -15.21
C ALA A 49 2.98 6.16 -14.74
N TRP A 50 2.55 6.61 -13.55
CA TRP A 50 3.05 7.86 -12.96
C TRP A 50 4.55 7.81 -12.65
N ARG A 51 5.07 6.66 -12.19
CA ARG A 51 6.48 6.51 -11.83
C ARG A 51 7.35 6.54 -13.08
N LYS A 52 6.95 5.78 -14.11
CA LYS A 52 7.61 5.77 -15.42
C LYS A 52 7.69 7.18 -16.02
N ARG A 53 6.59 7.94 -16.00
CA ARG A 53 6.58 9.34 -16.50
C ARG A 53 7.59 10.25 -15.78
N ILE A 54 7.78 10.09 -14.48
CA ILE A 54 8.73 10.91 -13.72
C ILE A 54 10.17 10.45 -14.01
N GLU A 55 10.42 9.14 -14.06
CA GLU A 55 11.72 8.57 -14.43
C GLU A 55 12.14 9.02 -15.85
N ASP A 56 11.21 9.01 -16.82
CA ASP A 56 11.45 9.52 -18.17
C ASP A 56 11.81 11.02 -18.19
N ARG A 57 11.18 11.83 -17.33
CA ARG A 57 11.52 13.26 -17.18
C ARG A 57 12.93 13.44 -16.61
N ILE A 58 13.28 12.66 -15.59
CA ILE A 58 14.63 12.65 -15.00
C ILE A 58 15.67 12.27 -16.07
N ALA A 59 15.42 11.21 -16.84
CA ALA A 59 16.32 10.75 -17.90
C ALA A 59 16.52 11.82 -19.00
N LYS A 60 15.43 12.44 -19.47
CA LYS A 60 15.48 13.53 -20.46
C LYS A 60 16.25 14.75 -19.94
N ALA A 61 16.02 15.14 -18.68
CA ALA A 61 16.74 16.24 -18.06
C ALA A 61 18.23 15.93 -17.87
N GLY A 62 18.58 14.72 -17.44
CA GLY A 62 19.98 14.26 -17.32
C GLY A 62 20.71 14.28 -18.67
N ALA A 63 20.05 13.80 -19.74
CA ALA A 63 20.59 13.86 -21.09
C ALA A 63 20.77 15.31 -21.59
N LEU A 64 19.87 16.23 -21.20
CA LEU A 64 20.01 17.65 -21.53
C LEU A 64 21.18 18.30 -20.76
N ILE A 65 21.33 18.03 -19.46
CA ILE A 65 22.48 18.47 -18.66
C ILE A 65 23.79 18.04 -19.31
N GLY A 66 23.90 16.77 -19.72
CA GLY A 66 25.09 16.25 -20.41
C GLY A 66 25.41 17.06 -21.67
N ARG A 67 24.42 17.34 -22.52
CA ARG A 67 24.59 18.13 -23.75
C ARG A 67 24.96 19.59 -23.48
N LEU A 68 24.33 20.24 -22.50
CA LEU A 68 24.67 21.61 -22.10
C LEU A 68 26.10 21.69 -21.53
N THR A 69 26.50 20.67 -20.78
CA THR A 69 27.87 20.57 -20.23
C THR A 69 28.89 20.37 -21.34
N SER A 70 28.63 19.49 -22.31
CA SER A 70 29.49 19.30 -23.47
C SER A 70 29.63 20.58 -24.30
N PHE A 71 28.54 21.33 -24.51
CA PHE A 71 28.59 22.63 -25.18
C PHE A 71 29.45 23.64 -24.41
N ARG A 72 29.28 23.70 -23.07
CA ARG A 72 30.09 24.57 -22.20
C ARG A 72 31.58 24.24 -22.25
N SER A 73 31.94 22.97 -22.46
CA SER A 73 33.32 22.51 -22.66
C SER A 73 33.89 22.82 -24.06
N GLY A 74 33.16 23.52 -24.93
CA GLY A 74 33.61 23.92 -26.27
C GLY A 74 33.15 23.04 -27.42
N ASN A 75 32.26 22.06 -27.19
CA ASN A 75 31.76 21.19 -28.24
C ASN A 75 30.59 21.82 -29.01
N ASN A 76 30.91 22.36 -30.20
CA ASN A 76 29.96 23.07 -31.06
C ASN A 76 29.39 22.22 -32.22
N ARG A 77 29.36 20.88 -32.08
CA ARG A 77 28.75 20.04 -33.12
C ARG A 77 27.30 20.45 -33.41
N PRO A 78 26.83 20.42 -34.68
CA PRO A 78 25.49 20.90 -35.05
C PRO A 78 24.34 20.27 -34.26
N ARG A 79 24.46 18.98 -33.93
CA ARG A 79 23.47 18.26 -33.09
C ARG A 79 23.36 18.87 -31.69
N ILE A 80 24.50 19.19 -31.06
CA ILE A 80 24.54 19.80 -29.73
C ILE A 80 23.98 21.22 -29.81
N MET A 81 24.44 22.03 -30.78
CA MET A 81 23.89 23.38 -30.98
C MET A 81 22.38 23.39 -31.19
N ARG A 82 21.83 22.45 -31.97
CA ARG A 82 20.38 22.32 -32.15
C ARG A 82 19.67 22.06 -30.81
N THR A 83 20.22 21.16 -29.99
CA THR A 83 19.64 20.90 -28.65
C THR A 83 19.76 22.09 -27.71
N VAL A 84 20.86 22.85 -27.75
CA VAL A 84 21.01 24.05 -26.91
C VAL A 84 20.04 25.15 -27.37
N ARG A 85 19.91 25.39 -28.68
CA ARG A 85 18.90 26.33 -29.23
C ARG A 85 17.49 25.95 -28.80
N MET A 86 17.14 24.67 -28.84
CA MET A 86 15.83 24.19 -28.38
C MET A 86 15.66 24.33 -26.86
N ALA A 87 16.74 24.18 -26.08
CA ALA A 87 16.69 24.31 -24.62
C ALA A 87 16.40 25.74 -24.15
N PHE A 88 16.74 26.73 -24.99
CA PHE A 88 16.48 28.15 -24.83
C PHE A 88 15.42 28.69 -25.81
N ALA A 89 14.70 27.81 -26.52
CA ALA A 89 13.65 28.25 -27.44
C ALA A 89 12.56 29.00 -26.67
N GLY A 90 12.17 30.18 -27.18
CA GLY A 90 11.21 31.07 -26.51
C GLY A 90 11.80 31.92 -25.39
N THR A 91 13.09 31.74 -25.06
CA THR A 91 13.83 32.72 -24.24
C THR A 91 14.58 33.68 -25.16
N ASN A 92 14.62 34.97 -24.83
CA ASN A 92 15.34 36.00 -25.60
C ASN A 92 16.88 35.90 -25.47
N ILE A 93 17.41 34.68 -25.35
CA ILE A 93 18.83 34.40 -25.09
C ILE A 93 19.46 33.94 -26.41
N SER A 94 20.34 34.76 -26.95
CA SER A 94 21.17 34.37 -28.10
C SER A 94 22.44 33.67 -27.63
N LEU A 95 22.79 32.56 -28.29
CA LEU A 95 24.01 31.80 -28.02
C LEU A 95 25.31 32.59 -28.27
N SER A 96 25.23 33.71 -28.98
CA SER A 96 26.37 34.57 -29.29
C SER A 96 26.64 35.64 -28.21
N GLN A 97 25.79 35.75 -27.18
CA GLN A 97 25.99 36.73 -26.12
C GLN A 97 27.14 36.33 -25.17
N PRO A 98 27.89 37.31 -24.62
CA PRO A 98 29.03 37.03 -23.74
C PRO A 98 28.63 36.35 -22.42
N ASN A 99 27.39 36.51 -21.97
CA ASN A 99 26.84 35.93 -20.73
C ASN A 99 26.29 34.50 -20.90
N ILE A 100 26.43 33.88 -22.08
CA ILE A 100 25.85 32.56 -22.36
C ILE A 100 26.34 31.48 -21.39
N THR A 101 27.60 31.53 -20.95
CA THR A 101 28.20 30.58 -20.01
C THR A 101 27.50 30.60 -18.65
N GLN A 102 27.12 31.79 -18.17
CA GLN A 102 26.36 31.96 -16.93
C GLN A 102 24.94 31.41 -17.10
N LYS A 103 24.26 31.78 -18.19
CA LYS A 103 22.92 31.28 -18.52
C LYS A 103 22.85 29.76 -18.68
N LEU A 104 23.89 29.16 -19.24
CA LEU A 104 24.04 27.70 -19.30
C LEU A 104 24.14 27.08 -17.91
N THR A 105 24.89 27.72 -17.01
CA THR A 105 25.08 27.23 -15.63
C THR A 105 23.79 27.33 -14.83
N GLU A 106 23.10 28.48 -14.89
CA GLU A 106 21.76 28.66 -14.32
C GLU A 106 20.81 27.56 -14.81
N ARG A 107 20.76 27.33 -16.13
CA ARG A 107 19.89 26.31 -16.73
C ARG A 107 20.25 24.89 -16.30
N ILE A 108 21.54 24.58 -16.16
CA ILE A 108 22.00 23.27 -15.66
C ILE A 108 21.56 23.08 -14.21
N ASP A 109 21.69 24.11 -13.38
CA ASP A 109 21.34 24.03 -11.96
C ASP A 109 19.82 23.94 -11.76
N ASP A 110 19.02 24.65 -12.56
CA ASP A 110 17.55 24.47 -12.60
C ASP A 110 17.17 23.02 -12.91
N LEU A 111 17.84 22.39 -13.88
CA LEU A 111 17.59 20.99 -14.24
C LEU A 111 18.00 20.05 -13.10
N LYS A 112 19.11 20.30 -12.41
CA LYS A 112 19.51 19.52 -11.23
C LYS A 112 18.50 19.66 -10.10
N GLN A 113 18.03 20.87 -9.81
CA GLN A 113 16.99 21.13 -8.81
C GLN A 113 15.69 20.40 -9.16
N ASN A 114 15.28 20.44 -10.44
CA ASN A 114 14.11 19.71 -10.93
C ASN A 114 14.26 18.19 -10.78
N ILE A 115 15.43 17.62 -11.14
CA ILE A 115 15.72 16.19 -10.95
C ILE A 115 15.62 15.82 -9.46
N ALA A 116 16.21 16.63 -8.57
CA ALA A 116 16.13 16.39 -7.13
C ALA A 116 14.68 16.45 -6.61
N ALA A 117 13.88 17.41 -7.07
CA ALA A 117 12.47 17.53 -6.73
C ALA A 117 11.64 16.34 -7.23
N TRP A 118 11.86 15.90 -8.47
CA TRP A 118 11.21 14.72 -9.05
C TRP A 118 11.61 13.43 -8.31
N GLY A 119 12.88 13.28 -7.95
CA GLY A 119 13.35 12.18 -7.12
C GLY A 119 12.67 12.14 -5.74
N LYS A 120 12.56 13.30 -5.07
CA LYS A 120 11.79 13.42 -3.81
C LYS A 120 10.32 13.03 -3.99
N ARG A 121 9.70 13.43 -5.11
CA ARG A 121 8.32 13.07 -5.44
C ARG A 121 8.13 11.56 -5.59
N ILE A 122 9.05 10.88 -6.27
CA ILE A 122 9.04 9.41 -6.40
C ILE A 122 9.12 8.76 -5.01
N ARG A 123 10.04 9.20 -4.15
CA ARG A 123 10.19 8.67 -2.79
C ARG A 123 8.91 8.80 -1.98
N ARG A 124 8.34 10.01 -1.94
CA ARG A 124 7.09 10.29 -1.21
C ARG A 124 5.93 9.42 -1.67
N PHE A 125 5.75 9.29 -2.99
CA PHE A 125 4.65 8.48 -3.53
C PHE A 125 4.87 6.98 -3.30
N SER A 126 6.12 6.54 -3.39
CA SER A 126 6.48 5.14 -3.08
C SER A 126 6.26 4.82 -1.62
N GLU A 127 6.64 5.72 -0.71
CA GLU A 127 6.40 5.59 0.73
C GLU A 127 4.90 5.59 1.05
N GLY A 128 4.13 6.52 0.47
CA GLY A 128 2.68 6.55 0.65
C GLY A 128 2.02 5.25 0.18
N SER A 129 2.41 4.75 -1.00
CA SER A 129 1.93 3.47 -1.53
C SER A 129 2.34 2.30 -0.64
N ARG A 130 3.58 2.30 -0.14
CA ARG A 130 4.08 1.27 0.79
C ARG A 130 3.31 1.27 2.09
N ARG A 131 3.12 2.43 2.73
CA ARG A 131 2.36 2.57 3.99
C ARG A 131 0.91 2.12 3.79
N PHE A 132 0.27 2.54 2.70
CA PHE A 132 -1.08 2.09 2.36
C PHE A 132 -1.15 0.56 2.24
N ASN A 133 -0.25 -0.05 1.49
CA ASN A 133 -0.20 -1.51 1.33
C ASN A 133 0.10 -2.24 2.65
N GLN A 134 1.01 -1.72 3.47
CA GLN A 134 1.32 -2.28 4.78
C GLN A 134 0.14 -2.18 5.74
N ASN A 135 -0.55 -1.04 5.79
CA ASN A 135 -1.75 -0.85 6.61
C ASN A 135 -2.89 -1.77 6.16
N ARG A 136 -3.08 -1.91 4.84
CA ARG A 136 -4.07 -2.85 4.30
C ARG A 136 -3.73 -4.29 4.67
N LEU A 137 -2.46 -4.66 4.56
CA LEU A 137 -1.99 -5.99 4.95
C LEU A 137 -2.11 -6.22 6.46
N PHE A 138 -1.87 -5.20 7.28
CA PHE A 138 -2.08 -5.27 8.73
C PHE A 138 -3.54 -5.55 9.08
N GLN A 139 -4.48 -4.88 8.42
CA GLN A 139 -5.91 -5.08 8.66
C GLN A 139 -6.38 -6.48 8.24
N SER A 140 -5.87 -7.02 7.12
CA SER A 140 -6.30 -8.32 6.61
C SER A 140 -5.53 -9.52 7.20
N ASP A 141 -4.20 -9.40 7.34
CA ASP A 141 -3.29 -10.49 7.70
C ASP A 141 -2.01 -9.96 8.38
N GLN A 142 -2.12 -9.73 9.69
CA GLN A 142 -1.02 -9.23 10.53
C GLN A 142 0.20 -10.15 10.49
N LYS A 143 -0.01 -11.48 10.55
CA LYS A 143 1.09 -12.47 10.55
C LYS A 143 1.93 -12.35 9.29
N ARG A 144 1.29 -12.16 8.13
CA ARG A 144 1.99 -11.98 6.86
C ARG A 144 2.73 -10.65 6.79
N LEU A 145 2.22 -9.58 7.40
CA LEU A 145 2.97 -8.32 7.53
C LEU A 145 4.23 -8.51 8.38
N TYR A 146 4.12 -9.11 9.57
CA TYR A 146 5.28 -9.31 10.43
C TYR A 146 6.34 -10.20 9.76
N LYS A 147 5.94 -11.31 9.13
CA LYS A 147 6.84 -12.13 8.30
C LYS A 147 7.51 -11.35 7.16
N LEU A 148 6.84 -10.33 6.60
CA LEU A 148 7.41 -9.47 5.57
C LEU A 148 8.40 -8.45 6.16
N LEU A 149 8.13 -7.92 7.35
CA LEU A 149 8.98 -6.98 8.08
C LEU A 149 10.22 -7.65 8.69
N GLU A 150 10.08 -8.88 9.17
CA GLU A 150 11.15 -9.75 9.67
C GLU A 150 12.15 -10.19 8.58
N ARG A 151 11.91 -9.82 7.32
CA ARG A 151 12.86 -10.03 6.22
C ARG A 151 13.73 -8.80 5.93
N PRO A 152 14.67 -8.40 6.80
CA PRO A 152 16.03 -8.22 6.35
C PRO A 152 16.69 -9.60 6.39
N LYS A 153 17.10 -10.13 5.23
CA LYS A 153 18.07 -11.24 5.20
C LYS A 153 19.40 -10.73 5.77
N VAL A 154 19.51 -10.66 7.09
CA VAL A 154 20.78 -10.97 7.73
C VAL A 154 20.79 -12.48 7.78
N CYS A 155 21.32 -13.10 6.72
CA CYS A 155 21.80 -14.46 6.87
C CYS A 155 22.98 -14.34 7.83
N VAL A 156 22.75 -14.52 9.14
CA VAL A 156 23.85 -14.75 10.06
C VAL A 156 24.41 -16.11 9.64
N ALA A 157 25.44 -16.09 8.79
CA ALA A 157 26.14 -17.27 8.32
C ALA A 157 27.09 -17.81 9.42
N GLY A 158 26.62 -17.83 10.66
CA GLY A 158 27.37 -18.27 11.83
C GLY A 158 26.45 -19.04 12.78
N GLN A 159 27.04 -19.94 13.57
CA GLN A 159 26.37 -20.49 14.75
C GLN A 159 25.86 -19.31 15.60
N GLY A 160 24.60 -19.37 16.04
CA GLY A 160 24.07 -18.37 16.95
C GLY A 160 24.97 -18.24 18.19
N PRO A 161 25.01 -17.05 18.84
CA PRO A 161 25.81 -16.86 20.04
C PRO A 161 25.46 -17.94 21.08
N ASP A 162 26.48 -18.45 21.78
CA ASP A 162 26.31 -19.49 22.78
C ASP A 162 25.40 -18.98 23.92
N GLN A 163 24.67 -19.89 24.57
CA GLN A 163 23.73 -19.55 25.62
C GLN A 163 24.43 -18.84 26.79
N ALA A 164 25.68 -19.22 27.08
CA ALA A 164 26.50 -18.59 28.09
C ALA A 164 26.80 -17.11 27.74
N ASP A 165 27.12 -16.83 26.48
CA ASP A 165 27.41 -15.47 26.00
C ASP A 165 26.17 -14.57 26.07
N ILE A 166 25.01 -15.12 25.73
CA ILE A 166 23.72 -14.41 25.84
C ILE A 166 23.44 -14.06 27.30
N ILE A 167 23.61 -15.01 28.22
CA ILE A 167 23.36 -14.80 29.65
C ILE A 167 24.36 -13.79 30.22
N ALA A 168 25.64 -13.86 29.86
CA ALA A 168 26.66 -12.93 30.29
C ALA A 168 26.38 -11.51 29.80
N PHE A 169 25.96 -11.37 28.53
CA PHE A 169 25.57 -10.08 27.95
C PHE A 169 24.41 -9.42 28.71
N TRP A 170 23.30 -10.15 28.91
CA TRP A 170 22.13 -9.60 29.61
C TRP A 170 22.42 -9.34 31.09
N ARG A 171 23.19 -10.22 31.75
CA ARG A 171 23.66 -9.96 33.11
C ARG A 171 24.49 -8.68 33.16
N GLY A 172 25.45 -8.48 32.27
CA GLY A 172 26.27 -7.27 32.25
C GLY A 172 25.44 -6.00 32.07
N LEU A 173 24.49 -6.02 31.11
CA LEU A 173 23.61 -4.88 30.83
C LEU A 173 22.73 -4.49 32.04
N TRP A 174 22.30 -5.47 32.83
CA TRP A 174 21.45 -5.24 34.00
C TRP A 174 22.20 -5.16 35.33
N SER A 175 23.49 -5.49 35.34
CA SER A 175 24.34 -5.40 36.54
C SER A 175 24.91 -3.99 36.73
N GLU A 176 25.05 -3.22 35.66
CA GLU A 176 25.41 -1.81 35.76
C GLU A 176 24.16 -0.94 36.02
N PRO A 177 24.06 -0.24 37.16
CA PRO A 177 23.01 0.74 37.36
C PRO A 177 23.25 1.93 36.45
N VAL A 178 22.65 1.92 35.27
CA VAL A 178 22.65 3.07 34.36
C VAL A 178 21.77 4.15 34.97
N ASN A 179 22.38 5.24 35.43
CA ASN A 179 21.65 6.46 35.78
C ASN A 179 21.07 7.07 34.50
N HIS A 180 19.86 6.67 34.13
CA HIS A 180 19.11 7.33 33.07
C HIS A 180 18.82 8.76 33.52
N ARG A 181 19.34 9.74 32.78
CA ARG A 181 18.93 11.13 32.94
C ARG A 181 17.46 11.20 32.55
N LEU A 182 16.57 11.30 33.54
CA LEU A 182 15.12 11.31 33.36
C LEU A 182 14.63 12.55 32.58
N GLU A 183 15.50 13.52 32.36
CA GLU A 183 15.23 14.68 31.52
C GLU A 183 15.61 14.40 30.07
N PRO A 184 14.64 14.27 29.14
CA PRO A 184 14.95 14.21 27.73
C PRO A 184 15.62 15.53 27.35
N SER A 185 16.82 15.46 26.76
CA SER A 185 17.43 16.62 26.10
C SER A 185 16.64 16.92 24.82
N LEU A 186 15.47 17.51 25.00
CA LEU A 186 14.62 17.98 23.92
C LEU A 186 15.34 19.14 23.23
N SER A 187 16.03 18.84 22.13
CA SER A 187 16.61 19.83 21.21
C SER A 187 15.51 20.48 20.35
N VAL A 188 14.41 20.88 20.99
CA VAL A 188 13.27 21.51 20.31
C VAL A 188 13.46 23.01 20.40
N THR A 189 13.52 23.67 19.24
CA THR A 189 13.50 25.13 19.18
C THR A 189 12.18 25.67 19.74
N GLU A 190 12.22 26.83 20.38
CA GLU A 190 11.03 27.51 20.92
C GLU A 190 9.90 27.64 19.89
N GLN A 191 10.27 27.89 18.63
CA GLN A 191 9.34 27.94 17.50
C GLN A 191 8.57 26.63 17.27
N ASN A 192 9.26 25.47 17.35
CA ASN A 192 8.62 24.16 17.16
C ASN A 192 7.63 23.84 18.29
N LEU A 193 7.95 24.27 19.52
CA LEU A 193 7.03 24.17 20.66
C LEU A 193 5.79 25.04 20.45
N ALA A 194 5.98 26.30 20.05
CA ALA A 194 4.88 27.23 19.78
C ALA A 194 3.93 26.71 18.69
N ASP A 195 4.46 26.17 17.59
CA ASP A 195 3.64 25.64 16.50
C ASP A 195 2.86 24.39 16.90
N ARG A 196 3.46 23.51 17.71
CA ARG A 196 2.78 22.34 18.27
C ARG A 196 1.67 22.73 19.24
N VAL A 197 1.92 23.69 20.13
CA VAL A 197 0.90 24.23 21.05
C VAL A 197 -0.26 24.82 20.27
N ARG A 198 0.02 25.65 19.25
CA ARG A 198 -1.03 26.20 18.37
C ARG A 198 -1.82 25.11 17.67
N TYR A 199 -1.16 24.05 17.19
CA TYR A 199 -1.84 22.93 16.56
C TYR A 199 -2.76 22.21 17.55
N ILE A 200 -2.28 21.92 18.75
CA ILE A 200 -3.05 21.21 19.80
C ILE A 200 -4.28 22.04 20.18
N LEU A 201 -4.13 23.35 20.38
CA LEU A 201 -5.25 24.24 20.70
C LEU A 201 -6.27 24.36 19.56
N ARG A 202 -5.81 24.36 18.30
CA ARG A 202 -6.71 24.45 17.13
C ARG A 202 -7.44 23.15 16.82
N SER A 203 -6.79 22.03 17.12
CA SER A 203 -7.32 20.70 16.80
C SER A 203 -8.32 20.19 17.84
N ASN A 204 -8.49 20.92 18.95
CA ASN A 204 -9.43 20.60 20.04
C ASN A 204 -9.36 19.13 20.47
N ILE A 205 -8.14 18.56 20.45
CA ILE A 205 -7.90 17.14 20.77
C ILE A 205 -8.09 16.89 22.27
N PHE A 206 -7.87 17.91 23.10
CA PHE A 206 -8.09 17.90 24.53
C PHE A 206 -9.20 18.89 24.87
N GLY A 207 -10.17 18.46 25.67
CA GLY A 207 -11.18 19.38 26.20
C GLY A 207 -10.56 20.37 27.19
N ASP A 208 -11.23 21.51 27.40
CA ASP A 208 -10.75 22.57 28.31
C ASP A 208 -10.46 22.03 29.73
N ALA A 209 -11.28 21.09 30.22
CA ALA A 209 -11.09 20.46 31.51
C ALA A 209 -9.84 19.56 31.59
N GLU A 210 -9.48 18.89 30.49
CA GLU A 210 -8.27 18.05 30.41
C GLU A 210 -7.02 18.92 30.30
N LEU A 211 -7.10 20.03 29.56
CA LEU A 211 -6.03 21.02 29.48
C LEU A 211 -5.75 21.65 30.85
N GLU A 212 -6.78 21.97 31.63
CA GLU A 212 -6.60 22.46 33.00
C GLU A 212 -6.01 21.42 33.95
N ARG A 213 -6.37 20.14 33.78
CA ARG A 213 -5.76 19.05 34.54
C ARG A 213 -4.27 18.93 34.22
N LEU A 214 -3.90 18.95 32.94
CA LEU A 214 -2.50 18.91 32.51
C LEU A 214 -1.71 20.13 32.98
N ARG A 215 -2.31 21.32 32.96
CA ARG A 215 -1.69 22.54 33.51
C ARG A 215 -1.42 22.40 35.01
N ARG A 216 -2.34 21.81 35.76
CA ARG A 216 -2.16 21.54 37.20
C ARG A 216 -1.07 20.51 37.48
N GLU A 217 -0.95 19.49 36.64
CA GLU A 217 0.07 18.45 36.76
C GLU A 217 1.48 18.93 36.36
N ALA A 218 1.56 19.87 35.40
CA ALA A 218 2.82 20.43 34.92
C ALA A 218 3.42 21.50 35.85
N VAL A 219 2.65 22.06 36.79
CA VAL A 219 3.17 22.94 37.83
C VAL A 219 3.61 22.07 39.01
N PRO A 220 4.92 21.97 39.30
CA PRO A 220 5.38 21.26 40.49
C PRO A 220 4.80 21.94 41.74
N SER A 221 4.28 21.15 42.67
CA SER A 221 3.67 21.59 43.93
C SER A 221 4.52 22.66 44.62
N SER A 222 4.14 23.92 44.45
CA SER A 222 4.58 25.03 45.27
C SER A 222 3.71 25.02 46.50
N ASP A 223 4.25 24.52 47.62
CA ASP A 223 3.65 24.71 48.93
C ASP A 223 3.39 26.21 49.18
N GLY A 224 2.17 26.51 49.68
CA GLY A 224 1.93 27.72 50.47
C GLY A 224 1.17 28.88 49.82
N ASN A 225 -0.07 29.02 50.31
CA ASN A 225 -0.81 30.26 50.61
C ASN A 225 -1.90 30.77 49.64
N ALA A 226 -3.14 30.57 50.13
CA ALA A 226 -4.44 31.22 49.92
C ALA A 226 -4.61 32.34 48.87
N THR A 227 -5.74 32.32 48.15
CA THR A 227 -6.95 33.13 48.51
C THR A 227 -8.11 32.82 47.55
N ALA A 228 -9.31 32.80 48.15
CA ALA A 228 -10.63 32.55 47.59
C ALA A 228 -11.03 33.40 46.37
N GLY A 229 -11.98 32.89 45.57
CA GLY A 229 -12.73 33.73 44.64
C GLY A 229 -13.55 33.02 43.56
N ASN A 230 -14.75 32.58 43.93
CA ASN A 230 -16.00 32.66 43.14
C ASN A 230 -16.22 31.80 41.88
N ALA A 231 -17.06 30.78 42.08
CA ALA A 231 -18.37 30.57 41.44
C ALA A 231 -18.46 30.53 39.90
N ALA A 232 -18.69 29.31 39.40
CA ALA A 232 -19.37 29.03 38.14
C ALA A 232 -20.90 29.08 38.30
N PRO A 233 -21.65 29.27 37.20
CA PRO A 233 -22.88 28.52 36.95
C PRO A 233 -22.73 27.74 35.62
N LEU A 234 -22.81 26.40 35.63
CA LEU A 234 -24.04 25.60 35.54
C LEU A 234 -24.90 25.89 34.30
N ILE A 235 -24.72 25.12 33.22
CA ILE A 235 -25.78 24.82 32.25
C ILE A 235 -25.71 23.32 31.89
N ALA A 236 -26.91 22.73 31.90
CA ALA A 236 -27.22 21.33 31.89
C ALA A 236 -26.92 20.60 30.57
N GLN A 237 -26.63 19.32 30.75
CA GLN A 237 -26.66 18.24 29.76
C GLN A 237 -28.07 18.04 29.20
N GLN A 238 -28.16 17.67 27.92
CA GLN A 238 -29.16 16.70 27.44
C GLN A 238 -28.52 15.87 26.32
N THR A 239 -28.23 14.61 26.66
CA THR A 239 -27.86 13.53 25.75
C THR A 239 -29.14 12.83 25.29
N ALA A 240 -29.27 12.58 23.99
CA ALA A 240 -30.25 11.66 23.44
C ALA A 240 -29.53 10.67 22.52
N ASN A 241 -29.51 9.41 22.97
CA ASN A 241 -29.16 8.21 22.21
C ASN A 241 -30.11 8.03 21.01
N VAL A 242 -29.58 7.52 19.89
CA VAL A 242 -30.32 6.61 19.02
C VAL A 242 -29.34 5.57 18.45
N ASP A 243 -29.39 4.36 19.01
CA ASP A 243 -28.96 3.13 18.33
C ASP A 243 -30.09 2.70 17.38
N ALA A 244 -29.75 2.33 16.14
CA ALA A 244 -30.66 1.61 15.25
C ALA A 244 -29.88 0.64 14.35
N ALA A 245 -29.98 -0.64 14.70
CA ALA A 245 -29.58 -1.77 13.86
C ALA A 245 -30.54 -1.91 12.67
N VAL A 246 -30.00 -2.10 11.47
CA VAL A 246 -30.77 -2.37 10.25
C VAL A 246 -30.76 -3.87 9.98
N ASN A 247 -31.95 -4.46 10.06
CA ASN A 247 -32.27 -5.83 9.67
C ASN A 247 -32.76 -5.82 8.22
N ILE A 248 -32.20 -6.66 7.33
CA ILE A 248 -32.62 -6.77 5.92
C ILE A 248 -33.29 -8.15 5.72
N PRO A 249 -34.52 -8.24 5.20
CA PRO A 249 -35.15 -9.51 4.87
C PRO A 249 -34.70 -10.01 3.48
N PHE A 250 -34.44 -11.32 3.44
CA PHE A 250 -34.20 -12.14 2.26
C PHE A 250 -35.53 -12.43 1.55
N VAL A 251 -35.68 -11.94 0.32
CA VAL A 251 -36.81 -12.26 -0.57
C VAL A 251 -36.32 -13.29 -1.58
N VAL A 252 -36.94 -14.46 -1.59
CA VAL A 252 -36.82 -15.45 -2.66
C VAL A 252 -37.96 -15.18 -3.64
N ASP A 253 -37.64 -14.62 -4.79
CA ASP A 253 -38.56 -14.61 -5.93
C ASP A 253 -38.31 -15.91 -6.71
N SER A 254 -39.37 -16.70 -6.86
CA SER A 254 -39.39 -17.92 -7.66
C SER A 254 -40.04 -17.59 -8.99
N ASP A 255 -39.23 -17.33 -10.01
CA ASP A 255 -39.67 -17.34 -11.40
C ASP A 255 -39.46 -18.73 -12.00
N ASP A 256 -40.60 -19.36 -12.30
CA ASP A 256 -40.80 -20.65 -12.95
C ASP A 256 -40.58 -20.51 -14.46
N ASP A 257 -39.34 -20.71 -14.92
CA ASP A 257 -39.04 -20.91 -16.34
C ASP A 257 -38.96 -22.42 -16.64
N GLY A 258 -40.04 -22.95 -17.23
CA GLY A 258 -40.14 -24.33 -17.67
C GLY A 258 -39.08 -24.69 -18.71
N ILE A 259 -38.07 -25.46 -18.31
CA ILE A 259 -36.99 -25.94 -19.17
C ILE A 259 -37.56 -26.92 -20.21
N VAL A 260 -37.37 -26.61 -21.50
CA VAL A 260 -37.83 -27.44 -22.63
C VAL A 260 -37.06 -28.78 -22.64
N PRO A 261 -37.70 -29.95 -22.86
CA PRO A 261 -37.06 -31.27 -22.78
C PRO A 261 -35.79 -31.45 -23.64
N HIS A 262 -35.68 -30.72 -24.75
CA HIS A 262 -34.52 -30.76 -25.64
C HIS A 262 -33.29 -30.04 -25.08
N GLU A 263 -33.49 -28.98 -24.30
CA GLU A 263 -32.40 -28.27 -23.60
C GLU A 263 -31.88 -29.11 -22.43
N LEU A 264 -32.77 -29.82 -21.75
CA LEU A 264 -32.44 -30.71 -20.65
C LEU A 264 -31.59 -31.91 -21.10
N GLU A 265 -31.88 -32.47 -22.29
CA GLU A 265 -31.07 -33.53 -22.89
C GLU A 265 -29.71 -33.02 -23.39
N LYS A 266 -29.67 -31.79 -23.93
CA LYS A 266 -28.41 -31.14 -24.32
C LYS A 266 -27.51 -30.87 -23.10
N MET A 267 -28.09 -30.39 -22.00
CA MET A 267 -27.37 -30.20 -20.73
C MET A 267 -26.85 -31.53 -20.17
N ARG A 268 -27.62 -32.62 -20.29
CA ARG A 268 -27.19 -33.96 -19.92
C ARG A 268 -26.01 -34.44 -20.74
N SER A 269 -26.08 -34.30 -22.07
CA SER A 269 -25.00 -34.72 -22.97
C SER A 269 -23.69 -33.97 -22.67
N ILE A 270 -23.76 -32.65 -22.44
CA ILE A 270 -22.60 -31.83 -22.07
C ILE A 270 -22.03 -32.25 -20.70
N LEU A 271 -22.91 -32.59 -19.75
CA LEU A 271 -22.51 -33.09 -18.42
C LEU A 271 -21.77 -34.43 -18.54
N GLU A 272 -22.33 -35.40 -19.27
CA GLU A 272 -21.73 -36.72 -19.45
C GLU A 272 -20.38 -36.62 -20.17
N GLU A 273 -20.28 -35.79 -21.21
CA GLU A 273 -19.02 -35.52 -21.92
C GLU A 273 -17.97 -34.90 -20.98
N SER A 274 -18.35 -33.91 -20.18
CA SER A 274 -17.45 -33.28 -19.20
C SER A 274 -17.02 -34.23 -18.08
N MET A 275 -17.89 -35.17 -17.68
CA MET A 275 -17.57 -36.18 -16.66
C MET A 275 -16.56 -37.22 -17.17
N LEU A 276 -16.65 -37.61 -18.45
CA LEU A 276 -15.68 -38.51 -19.08
C LEU A 276 -14.30 -37.84 -19.25
N GLU A 277 -14.30 -36.57 -19.64
CA GLU A 277 -13.08 -35.78 -19.80
C GLU A 277 -12.36 -35.57 -18.45
N THR A 278 -13.13 -35.34 -17.37
CA THR A 278 -12.57 -35.08 -16.03
C THR A 278 -12.11 -36.34 -15.30
N ARG A 279 -12.72 -37.49 -15.60
CA ARG A 279 -12.27 -38.82 -15.12
C ARG A 279 -10.95 -39.27 -15.76
N SER A 280 -10.68 -38.86 -17.00
CA SER A 280 -9.44 -39.22 -17.71
C SER A 280 -8.27 -38.25 -17.47
N MET A 281 -8.51 -37.09 -16.84
CA MET A 281 -7.49 -36.09 -16.54
C MET A 281 -6.97 -36.16 -15.08
N PRO A 282 -5.65 -36.16 -14.85
CA PRO A 282 -5.08 -36.03 -13.51
C PRO A 282 -5.39 -34.65 -12.91
N LEU A 283 -5.54 -34.58 -11.58
CA LEU A 283 -5.99 -33.40 -10.83
C LEU A 283 -5.21 -32.11 -11.17
N GLU A 284 -3.92 -32.22 -11.45
CA GLU A 284 -3.02 -31.10 -11.74
C GLU A 284 -3.33 -30.41 -13.09
N ASN A 285 -3.95 -31.13 -14.02
CA ASN A 285 -4.26 -30.66 -15.37
C ASN A 285 -5.71 -30.19 -15.54
N ARG A 286 -6.53 -30.27 -14.49
CA ARG A 286 -7.93 -29.84 -14.54
C ARG A 286 -8.02 -28.31 -14.68
N PRO A 287 -8.89 -27.78 -15.56
CA PRO A 287 -9.05 -26.34 -15.76
C PRO A 287 -9.53 -25.67 -14.47
N ARG A 288 -9.12 -24.41 -14.24
CA ARG A 288 -9.56 -23.69 -13.03
C ARG A 288 -10.96 -23.14 -13.25
N LEU A 289 -11.87 -23.50 -12.35
CA LEU A 289 -13.19 -22.89 -12.30
C LEU A 289 -13.05 -21.40 -11.90
N PRO A 290 -13.86 -20.50 -12.48
CA PRO A 290 -13.88 -19.10 -12.08
C PRO A 290 -14.24 -18.96 -10.59
N PRO A 291 -13.65 -18.00 -9.86
CA PRO A 291 -13.98 -17.78 -8.46
C PRO A 291 -15.44 -17.33 -8.33
N HIS A 292 -16.17 -17.93 -7.40
CA HIS A 292 -17.53 -17.52 -7.04
C HIS A 292 -17.48 -16.10 -6.46
N THR A 293 -17.87 -15.09 -7.23
CA THR A 293 -18.11 -13.74 -6.72
C THR A 293 -19.53 -13.72 -6.12
N PRO A 294 -19.69 -13.44 -4.81
CA PRO A 294 -21.01 -13.22 -4.22
C PRO A 294 -21.66 -11.94 -4.75
#